data_AF-A0A934WIZ6-F1
#
_entry.id   AF-A0A934WIZ6-F1
#
_cell.length_a   1.000
_cell.length_b   1.000
_cell.length_c   1.000
_cell.angle_alpha   90.00
_cell.angle_beta   90.00
_cell.angle_gamma   90.00
#
_symmetry.space_group_name_H-M   'P 1'
#
loop_
_entity.id
_entity.type
_entity.pdbx_description
1 polymer ?
#
loop_
_entity_poly.entity_id
_entity_poly.type
_entity_poly.pdbx_seq_one_letter_code
_entity_poly.pdbx_strand_id
1 'polypeptide(L)'
;MGVHKQSVSFTEAAFAYARELVDRGDYPNVSAAVSGELARARAARGREQALLEAEVRRRLQLPPDQWEPVAGVEDFTADARAFLADQQDGEMPQA
;
A
#
# COMPACT_ATOMS: atom_id res chain seq x y z
N MET A 1 28.33 3.92 10.54
CA MET A 1 26.99 4.44 10.15
C MET A 1 26.69 5.64 11.02
N GLY A 2 26.38 6.79 10.41
CA GLY A 2 26.03 8.00 11.14
C GLY A 2 24.56 8.00 11.54
N VAL A 3 24.26 8.49 12.74
CA VAL A 3 22.89 8.72 13.20
C VAL A 3 22.64 10.22 13.16
N HIS A 4 21.55 10.65 12.52
CA HIS A 4 21.15 12.06 12.51
C HIS A 4 20.11 12.28 13.61
N LYS A 5 20.47 13.07 14.62
CA LYS A 5 19.57 13.41 15.71
C LYS A 5 18.71 14.61 15.32
N GLN A 6 17.39 14.43 15.28
CA GLN A 6 16.43 15.47 15.01
C GLN A 6 15.22 15.32 15.94
N SER A 7 14.66 16.43 16.40
CA SER A 7 13.40 16.43 17.14
C SER A 7 12.24 16.33 16.13
N VAL A 8 11.34 15.37 16.35
CA VAL A 8 10.15 15.18 15.52
C VAL A 8 8.94 14.96 16.40
N SER A 9 7.78 15.42 15.95
CA SER A 9 6.52 15.17 16.63
C SER A 9 5.90 13.87 16.11
N PHE A 10 5.38 13.07 17.03
CA PHE A 10 4.59 11.88 16.71
C PHE A 10 3.14 12.11 17.10
N THR A 11 2.23 11.40 16.43
CA THR A 11 0.91 11.18 17.02
C THR A 11 1.07 10.29 18.26
N GLU A 12 0.13 10.41 19.19
CA GLU A 12 0.14 9.58 20.41
C GLU A 12 0.17 8.09 20.07
N ALA A 13 -0.66 7.66 19.12
CA ALA A 13 -0.72 6.27 18.66
C ALA A 13 0.62 5.78 18.07
N ALA A 14 1.31 6.61 17.27
CA ALA A 14 2.59 6.23 16.69
C ALA A 14 3.68 6.10 17.75
N PHE A 15 3.68 6.99 18.75
CA PHE A 15 4.62 6.91 19.87
C PHE A 15 4.35 5.71 20.78
N ALA A 16 3.08 5.44 21.09
CA ALA A 16 2.66 4.28 21.87
C ALA A 16 3.11 2.98 21.20
N TYR A 17 2.86 2.82 19.91
CA TYR A 17 3.31 1.65 19.15
C TYR A 17 4.84 1.50 19.17
N ALA A 18 5.59 2.59 18.95
CA ALA A 18 7.05 2.53 19.02
C ALA A 18 7.57 2.15 20.41
N ARG A 19 6.85 2.52 21.48
CA ARG A 19 7.16 2.09 22.85
C ARG A 19 6.85 0.61 23.06
N GLU A 20 5.70 0.11 22.59
CA GLU A 20 5.35 -1.31 22.68
C GLU A 20 6.40 -2.22 22.03
N LEU A 21 6.94 -1.81 20.88
CA LEU A 21 8.02 -2.54 20.21
C LEU A 21 9.30 -2.63 21.06
N VAL A 22 9.59 -1.59 21.85
CA VAL A 22 10.73 -1.58 22.78
C VAL A 22 10.43 -2.44 24.00
N ASP A 23 9.23 -2.32 24.55
CA ASP A 23 8.80 -3.07 25.74
C ASP A 23 8.74 -4.58 25.47
N ARG A 24 8.39 -4.98 24.24
CA ARG A 24 8.46 -6.37 23.75
C ARG A 24 9.90 -6.86 23.54
N GLY A 25 10.87 -5.94 23.46
CA GLY A 25 12.28 -6.25 23.23
C GLY A 25 12.69 -6.38 21.76
N ASP A 26 11.83 -5.99 20.81
CA ASP A 26 12.18 -6.03 19.37
C ASP A 26 13.26 -5.00 19.02
N TYR A 27 13.30 -3.90 19.78
CA TYR A 27 14.28 -2.82 19.60
C TYR A 27 14.81 -2.31 20.93
N PRO A 28 16.07 -1.86 20.98
CA PRO A 28 16.71 -1.41 22.21
C PRO A 28 16.24 -0.04 22.72
N ASN A 29 15.57 0.77 21.86
CA ASN A 29 15.00 2.07 22.21
C ASN A 29 14.08 2.57 21.08
N VAL A 30 13.31 3.62 21.36
CA VAL A 30 12.34 4.21 20.42
C VAL A 30 12.99 4.68 19.12
N SER A 31 14.19 5.27 19.17
CA SER A 31 14.89 5.72 17.96
C SER A 31 15.27 4.55 17.04
N ALA A 32 15.68 3.43 17.62
CA ALA A 32 15.95 2.20 16.88
C ALA A 32 14.66 1.60 16.31
N ALA A 33 13.56 1.59 17.08
CA ALA A 33 12.25 1.11 16.60
C ALA A 33 11.75 1.94 15.41
N VAL A 34 11.74 3.27 15.52
CA VAL A 34 11.30 4.15 14.42
C VAL A 34 12.18 3.98 13.19
N SER A 35 13.50 3.91 13.37
CA SER A 35 14.43 3.74 12.25
C SER A 35 14.27 2.37 11.57
N GLY A 36 14.11 1.31 12.36
CA GLY A 36 13.86 -0.05 11.90
C GLY A 36 12.55 -0.18 11.14
N GLU A 37 11.45 0.31 11.70
CA GLU A 37 10.13 0.26 11.06
C GLU A 37 10.08 1.11 9.79
N LEU A 38 10.75 2.27 9.74
CA LEU A 38 10.91 3.04 8.50
C LEU A 38 11.69 2.27 7.43
N ALA A 39 12.77 1.57 7.82
CA ALA A 39 13.53 0.74 6.89
C ALA A 39 12.70 -0.44 6.37
N ARG A 40 11.90 -1.08 7.23
CA ARG A 40 10.98 -2.16 6.84
C ARG A 40 9.88 -1.65 5.90
N ALA A 41 9.28 -0.50 6.20
CA ALA A 41 8.29 0.13 5.34
C ALA A 41 8.89 0.50 3.97
N ARG A 42 10.12 1.04 3.94
CA ARG A 42 10.84 1.31 2.68
C ARG A 42 11.05 0.02 1.88
N ALA A 43 11.49 -1.05 2.52
CA ALA A 43 11.71 -2.33 1.86
C ALA A 43 10.41 -2.93 1.31
N ALA A 44 9.31 -2.82 2.05
CA ALA A 44 7.99 -3.29 1.59
C ALA A 44 7.54 -2.54 0.33
N ARG A 45 7.56 -1.20 0.36
CA ARG A 45 7.23 -0.36 -0.81
C ARG A 45 8.13 -0.66 -2.00
N GLY A 46 9.43 -0.87 -1.76
CA GLY A 46 10.38 -1.24 -2.82
C GLY A 46 10.05 -2.59 -3.48
N ARG A 47 9.59 -3.59 -2.70
CA ARG A 47 9.14 -4.88 -3.26
C ARG A 47 7.86 -4.73 -4.06
N GLU A 48 6.88 -4.00 -3.54
CA GLU A 48 5.60 -3.74 -4.24
C GLU A 48 5.84 -3.02 -5.58
N GLN A 49 6.70 -1.99 -5.57
CA GLN A 49 7.10 -1.29 -6.78
C GLN A 49 7.77 -2.24 -7.77
N ALA A 50 8.73 -3.05 -7.33
CA ALA A 50 9.43 -3.98 -8.21
C ALA A 50 8.49 -5.02 -8.84
N LEU A 51 7.50 -5.51 -8.09
CA LEU A 51 6.49 -6.44 -8.60
C LEU A 51 5.61 -5.78 -9.66
N LEU A 52 5.14 -4.55 -9.41
CA LEU A 52 4.36 -3.80 -10.38
C LEU A 52 5.16 -3.54 -11.67
N GLU A 53 6.39 -3.07 -11.54
CA GLU A 53 7.26 -2.79 -12.69
C GLU A 53 7.56 -4.05 -13.50
N ALA A 54 7.78 -5.19 -12.83
CA ALA A 54 8.00 -6.47 -13.49
C ALA A 54 6.75 -6.90 -14.29
N GLU A 55 5.57 -6.74 -13.71
CA GLU A 55 4.31 -7.07 -14.38
C GLU A 55 4.02 -6.15 -15.57
N VAL A 56 4.23 -4.84 -15.41
CA VAL A 56 4.10 -3.87 -16.51
C VAL A 56 5.04 -4.25 -17.65
N ARG A 57 6.31 -4.56 -17.36
CA ARG A 57 7.28 -4.97 -18.38
C ARG A 57 6.86 -6.27 -19.07
N ARG A 58 6.37 -7.25 -18.32
CA ARG A 58 5.87 -8.52 -18.85
C ARG A 58 4.71 -8.29 -19.81
N ARG A 59 3.74 -7.44 -19.45
CA ARG A 59 2.58 -7.12 -20.30
C ARG A 59 2.97 -6.34 -21.56
N LEU A 60 3.90 -5.39 -21.45
CA LEU A 60 4.41 -4.62 -22.59
C LEU A 60 5.11 -5.48 -23.66
N GLN A 61 5.56 -6.69 -23.30
CA GLN A 61 6.16 -7.64 -24.23
C GLN A 61 5.14 -8.55 -24.92
N LEU A 62 3.85 -8.46 -24.56
CA LEU A 62 2.83 -9.28 -25.18
C LEU A 62 2.64 -8.88 -26.66
N PRO A 63 2.45 -9.87 -27.55
CA PRO A 63 2.06 -9.64 -28.93
C PRO A 63 0.81 -8.75 -29.07
N PRO A 64 0.70 -7.91 -30.13
CA PRO A 64 -0.45 -7.01 -30.32
C PRO A 64 -1.82 -7.69 -30.30
N ASP A 65 -1.91 -8.95 -30.74
CA ASP A 65 -3.14 -9.76 -30.77
C ASP A 65 -3.58 -10.26 -29.37
N GLN A 66 -2.74 -10.08 -28.35
CA GLN A 66 -3.07 -10.35 -26.94
C GLN A 66 -3.49 -9.10 -26.18
N TRP A 67 -3.54 -7.94 -26.83
CA TRP A 67 -4.11 -6.73 -26.26
C TRP A 67 -5.57 -6.60 -26.63
N GLU A 68 -6.43 -6.40 -25.64
CA GLU A 68 -7.82 -6.05 -25.88
C GLU A 68 -7.93 -4.56 -26.27
N PRO A 69 -8.69 -4.23 -27.32
CA PRO A 69 -9.00 -2.85 -27.64
C PRO A 69 -9.73 -2.19 -26.48
N VAL A 70 -9.28 -1.01 -26.08
CA VAL A 70 -10.01 -0.21 -25.11
C VAL A 70 -11.27 0.31 -25.79
N ALA A 71 -12.43 -0.16 -25.32
CA ALA A 71 -13.74 0.33 -25.77
C ALA A 71 -13.95 1.80 -25.37
N GLY A 72 -15.09 2.39 -25.73
CA GLY A 72 -15.45 3.73 -25.25
C GLY A 72 -15.38 3.81 -23.72
N VAL A 73 -15.13 5.00 -23.17
CA VAL A 73 -15.00 5.21 -21.71
C VAL A 73 -16.22 4.68 -20.94
N GLU A 74 -17.40 4.76 -21.55
CA GLU A 74 -18.66 4.24 -21.02
C GLU A 74 -18.64 2.71 -20.89
N ASP A 75 -18.19 2.01 -21.92
CA ASP A 75 -18.10 0.54 -21.95
C ASP A 75 -16.97 0.02 -21.05
N PHE A 76 -15.81 0.68 -21.09
CA PHE A 76 -14.63 0.31 -20.28
C PHE A 76 -14.92 0.29 -18.77
N THR A 77 -15.84 1.15 -18.32
CA THR A 77 -16.20 1.28 -16.89
C THR A 77 -17.54 0.61 -16.55
N ALA A 78 -18.19 -0.07 -17.49
CA ALA A 78 -19.52 -0.65 -17.29
C ALA A 78 -19.55 -1.66 -16.12
N ASP A 79 -18.62 -2.61 -16.11
CA ASP A 79 -18.56 -3.66 -15.08
C ASP A 79 -18.25 -3.10 -13.70
N ALA A 80 -17.35 -2.11 -13.62
CA ALA A 80 -17.03 -1.44 -12.37
C ALA A 80 -18.24 -0.68 -11.80
N ARG A 81 -19.02 -0.03 -12.67
CA ARG A 81 -20.25 0.66 -12.27
C ARG A 81 -21.34 -0.32 -11.82
N ALA A 82 -21.51 -1.43 -12.52
CA ALA A 82 -22.45 -2.49 -12.12
C ALA A 82 -22.08 -3.06 -10.74
N PHE A 83 -20.80 -3.38 -10.51
CA PHE A 83 -20.31 -3.86 -9.22
C PHE A 83 -20.55 -2.86 -8.08
N LEU A 84 -20.32 -1.57 -8.31
CA LEU A 84 -20.58 -0.53 -7.30
C LEU A 84 -22.08 -0.38 -7.03
N ALA A 85 -22.94 -0.47 -8.05
CA ALA A 85 -24.38 -0.45 -7.87
C ALA A 85 -24.88 -1.64 -7.02
N ASP A 86 -24.39 -2.85 -7.30
CA ASP A 86 -24.70 -4.05 -6.52
C ASP A 86 -24.29 -3.91 -5.03
N GLN A 87 -23.18 -3.24 -4.74
CA GLN A 87 -22.77 -2.97 -3.36
C GLN A 87 -23.64 -1.91 -2.68
N GLN A 88 -24.12 -0.91 -3.42
CA GLN A 88 -25.03 0.11 -2.89
C GLN A 88 -26.43 -0.46 -2.61
N ASP A 89 -26.90 -1.40 -3.43
CA ASP A 89 -28.17 -2.09 -3.25
C ASP A 89 -28.13 -3.09 -2.07
N GLY A 90 -26.96 -3.66 -1.78
CA GLY A 90 -26.73 -4.54 -0.62
C GLY A 90 -26.66 -3.83 0.74
N GLU A 91 -26.49 -2.51 0.76
CA GLU A 91 -26.43 -1.69 1.99
C GLU A 91 -27.81 -1.14 2.44
N MET A 92 -28.88 -1.36 1.67
CA MET A 92 -30.24 -0.95 2.05
C MET A 92 -30.84 -1.93 3.07
N PRO A 93 -31.06 -1.56 4.35
CA PRO A 93 -31.82 -2.38 5.26
C PRO A 93 -33.28 -2.38 4.82
N GLN A 94 -33.88 -3.56 4.67
CA GLN A 94 -35.34 -3.68 4.52
C GLN A 94 -36.00 -3.04 5.75
N ALA A 95 -36.74 -1.96 5.51
CA ALA A 95 -37.56 -1.26 6.50
C ALA A 95 -38.80 -2.07 6.89
#